data_AF-A0A8S8YGB7-F1
#
_entry.id   AF-A0A8S8YGB7-F1
#
_cell.length_a   1.000
_cell.length_b   1.000
_cell.length_c   1.000
_cell.angle_alpha   90.00
_cell.angle_beta   90.00
_cell.angle_gamma   90.00
#
_symmetry.space_group_name_H-M   'P 1'
#
loop_
_entity.id
_entity.type
_entity.pdbx_description
1 polymer ?
#
loop_
_entity_poly.entity_id
_entity_poly.type
_entity_poly.pdbx_seq_one_letter_code
_entity_poly.pdbx_strand_id
1 'polypeptide(L)'
;MIVAPLAGVLFCIGGISLLSSRWEVADQAEQIGSFLLASTMVTLELYLAFRGLVIGVPGIAWSKSGLRQIHRGLIQGPNGAIAHFERSWDMEDQWINSMSYAALILIHRHINNHEEEKECLVELEKLGGWETVDSSWIDE
;
A
#
# COMPACT_ATOMS: atom_id res chain seq x y z
N MET A 1 5.50 -9.45 1.32
CA MET A 1 5.39 -8.42 0.26
C MET A 1 6.75 -7.73 -0.02
N ILE A 2 7.83 -8.50 -0.26
CA ILE A 2 9.18 -7.96 -0.61
C ILE A 2 9.57 -8.36 -2.04
N VAL A 3 8.83 -9.29 -2.66
CA VAL A 3 9.20 -9.87 -3.95
C VAL A 3 8.97 -8.89 -5.11
N ALA A 4 7.99 -7.99 -5.03
CA ALA A 4 7.65 -7.10 -6.14
C ALA A 4 8.76 -6.09 -6.49
N PRO A 5 9.33 -5.33 -5.53
CA PRO A 5 10.44 -4.41 -5.82
C PRO A 5 11.73 -5.14 -6.18
N LEU A 6 11.97 -6.31 -5.56
CA LEU A 6 13.21 -7.04 -5.73
C LEU A 6 13.27 -7.75 -7.10
N ALA A 7 12.12 -8.20 -7.61
CA ALA A 7 11.99 -8.77 -8.94
C ALA A 7 12.19 -7.72 -10.06
N GLY A 8 11.68 -6.50 -9.89
CA GLY A 8 11.86 -5.40 -10.85
C GLY A 8 13.32 -4.99 -11.00
N VAL A 9 14.01 -4.78 -9.87
CA VAL A 9 15.45 -4.50 -9.86
C VAL A 9 16.27 -5.61 -10.52
N LEU A 10 15.98 -6.88 -10.23
CA LEU A 10 16.67 -8.01 -10.85
C LEU A 10 16.39 -8.09 -12.36
N PHE A 11 15.18 -7.76 -12.80
CA PHE A 11 14.83 -7.67 -14.22
C PHE A 11 15.58 -6.53 -14.92
N CYS A 12 15.72 -5.36 -14.29
CA CYS A 12 16.53 -4.26 -14.82
C CYS A 12 18.01 -4.65 -14.93
N ILE A 13 18.59 -5.27 -13.91
CA ILE A 13 19.99 -5.74 -13.92
C ILE A 13 20.20 -6.78 -15.02
N GLY A 14 19.30 -7.77 -15.14
CA GLY A 14 19.37 -8.80 -16.17
C GLY A 14 19.21 -8.24 -17.59
N GLY A 15 18.25 -7.34 -17.80
CA GLY A 15 18.01 -6.69 -19.08
C GLY A 15 19.18 -5.81 -19.52
N ILE A 16 19.71 -4.99 -18.62
CA ILE A 16 20.89 -4.13 -18.90
C ILE A 16 22.12 -4.99 -19.17
N SER A 17 22.33 -6.08 -18.41
CA SER A 17 23.46 -7.00 -18.63
C SER A 17 23.39 -7.67 -20.00
N LEU A 18 22.21 -8.13 -20.42
CA LEU A 18 22.00 -8.72 -21.74
C LEU A 18 22.27 -7.71 -22.87
N LEU A 19 21.72 -6.51 -22.76
CA LEU A 19 21.90 -5.43 -23.75
C LEU A 19 23.36 -4.98 -23.83
N SER A 20 24.05 -4.87 -22.69
CA SER A 20 25.46 -4.53 -22.61
C SER A 20 26.36 -5.61 -23.22
N SER A 21 26.03 -6.89 -23.06
CA SER A 21 26.81 -7.99 -23.64
C SER A 21 26.79 -8.02 -25.17
N ARG A 22 25.71 -7.51 -25.78
CA ARG A 22 25.57 -7.40 -27.24
C ARG A 22 26.09 -6.08 -27.81
N TRP A 23 26.49 -5.13 -26.96
CA TRP A 23 26.80 -3.77 -27.38
C TRP A 23 27.97 -3.69 -28.37
N GLU A 24 29.01 -4.50 -28.19
CA GLU A 24 30.19 -4.52 -29.08
C GLU A 24 29.91 -5.07 -30.48
N VAL A 25 28.85 -5.87 -30.63
CA VAL A 25 28.50 -6.54 -31.90
C VAL A 25 27.26 -5.90 -32.56
N ALA A 26 26.60 -5.00 -31.84
CA ALA A 26 25.38 -4.32 -32.27
C ALA A 26 25.69 -3.18 -33.26
N ASP A 27 24.88 -3.09 -34.31
CA ASP A 27 24.90 -1.98 -35.26
C ASP A 27 24.38 -0.68 -34.59
N GLN A 28 24.66 0.48 -35.19
CA GLN A 28 24.33 1.79 -34.60
C GLN A 28 22.83 1.95 -34.29
N ALA A 29 21.96 1.36 -35.11
CA ALA A 29 20.52 1.32 -34.87
C ALA A 29 20.14 0.44 -33.67
N GLU A 30 20.81 -0.70 -33.48
CA GLU A 30 20.61 -1.61 -32.33
C GLU A 30 21.11 -0.98 -31.02
N GLN A 31 22.20 -0.22 -31.05
CA GLN A 31 22.72 0.51 -29.88
C GLN A 31 21.73 1.58 -29.40
N ILE A 32 21.14 2.36 -30.32
CA ILE A 32 20.13 3.37 -29.98
C ILE A 32 18.87 2.70 -29.41
N GLY A 33 18.40 1.61 -30.02
CA GLY A 33 17.26 0.84 -29.51
C GLY A 33 17.51 0.28 -28.11
N SER A 34 18.70 -0.28 -27.87
CA SER A 34 19.11 -0.81 -26.57
C SER A 34 19.17 0.28 -25.49
N PHE A 35 19.68 1.46 -25.83
CA PHE A 35 19.72 2.60 -24.92
C PHE A 35 18.32 3.09 -24.54
N LEU A 36 17.41 3.22 -25.51
CA LEU A 36 16.03 3.62 -25.25
C LEU A 36 15.32 2.60 -24.35
N LEU A 37 15.48 1.31 -24.64
CA LEU A 37 14.86 0.22 -23.86
C LEU A 37 15.37 0.22 -22.41
N ALA A 38 16.68 0.33 -22.21
CA ALA A 38 17.28 0.43 -20.87
C ALA A 38 16.79 1.67 -20.11
N SER A 39 16.71 2.82 -20.78
CA SER A 39 16.19 4.06 -20.19
C SER A 39 14.73 3.95 -19.77
N THR A 40 13.88 3.34 -20.60
CA THR A 40 12.47 3.08 -20.28
C THR A 40 12.34 2.12 -19.10
N MET A 41 13.13 1.05 -19.03
CA MET A 41 13.13 0.10 -17.90
C MET A 41 13.47 0.81 -16.58
N VAL A 42 14.54 1.62 -16.56
CA VAL A 42 14.94 2.35 -15.35
C VAL A 42 13.89 3.38 -14.94
N THR A 43 13.30 4.08 -15.90
CA THR A 43 12.24 5.08 -15.63
C THR A 43 10.98 4.43 -15.07
N LEU A 44 10.59 3.26 -15.58
CA LEU A 44 9.46 2.49 -15.06
C LEU A 44 9.71 2.02 -13.63
N GLU A 45 10.90 1.50 -13.35
CA GLU A 45 11.26 1.04 -12.00
C GLU A 45 11.27 2.19 -10.99
N LEU A 46 11.84 3.34 -11.37
CA LEU A 46 11.78 4.56 -10.56
C LEU A 46 10.34 5.02 -10.34
N TYR A 47 9.51 5.03 -11.38
CA TYR A 47 8.09 5.40 -11.28
C TYR A 47 7.34 4.49 -10.30
N LEU A 48 7.52 3.17 -10.40
CA LEU A 48 6.89 2.21 -9.49
C LEU A 48 7.39 2.36 -8.05
N ALA A 49 8.69 2.60 -7.86
CA ALA A 49 9.27 2.83 -6.54
C ALA A 49 8.73 4.11 -5.88
N PHE A 50 8.66 5.23 -6.63
CA PHE A 50 8.06 6.47 -6.15
C PHE A 50 6.57 6.32 -5.90
N ARG A 51 5.84 5.65 -6.81
CA ARG A 51 4.42 5.39 -6.64
C ARG A 51 4.15 4.59 -5.36
N GLY A 52 4.87 3.49 -5.13
CA GLY A 52 4.73 2.69 -3.91
C GLY A 52 5.06 3.47 -2.64
N LEU A 53 6.09 4.32 -2.67
CA LEU A 53 6.48 5.15 -1.53
C LEU A 53 5.47 6.27 -1.25
N VAL A 54 5.00 6.98 -2.27
CA VAL A 54 4.10 8.13 -2.13
C VAL A 54 2.72 7.70 -1.65
N ILE A 55 2.27 6.50 -2.02
CA ILE A 55 0.93 5.98 -1.71
C ILE A 55 0.89 5.30 -0.32
N GLY A 56 1.93 4.56 0.06
CA GLY A 56 1.94 3.87 1.36
C GLY A 56 2.08 4.80 2.58
N VAL A 57 2.74 5.95 2.44
CA VAL A 57 3.01 6.89 3.55
C VAL A 57 1.75 7.58 4.11
N PRO A 58 0.82 8.12 3.30
CA PRO A 58 -0.36 8.82 3.81
C PRO A 58 -1.35 7.90 4.54
N GLY A 59 -1.62 6.68 4.04
CA GLY A 59 -2.54 5.74 4.69
C GLY A 59 -2.09 5.34 6.10
N ILE A 60 -0.79 5.03 6.26
CA ILE A 60 -0.18 4.72 7.57
C ILE A 60 -0.24 5.93 8.52
N ALA A 61 -0.03 7.14 8.00
CA ALA A 61 -0.07 8.36 8.82
C ALA A 61 -1.48 8.64 9.39
N TRP A 62 -2.53 8.43 8.60
CA TRP A 62 -3.92 8.59 9.04
C TRP A 62 -4.32 7.53 10.07
N SER A 63 -3.96 6.27 9.84
CA SER A 63 -4.21 5.17 10.79
C SER A 63 -3.51 5.39 12.14
N LYS A 64 -2.24 5.80 12.13
CA LYS A 64 -1.49 6.18 13.34
C LYS A 64 -2.10 7.38 14.08
N SER A 65 -2.70 8.30 13.34
CA SER A 65 -3.40 9.46 13.89
C SER A 65 -4.73 9.05 14.52
N GLY A 66 -5.48 8.14 13.90
CA GLY A 66 -6.70 7.55 14.46
C GLY A 66 -6.46 6.85 15.81
N LEU A 67 -5.44 5.98 15.87
CA LEU A 67 -4.98 5.36 17.13
C LEU A 67 -4.68 6.39 18.23
N ARG A 68 -4.01 7.49 17.87
CA ARG A 68 -3.71 8.57 18.82
C ARG A 68 -4.97 9.26 19.34
N GLN A 69 -6.03 9.36 18.53
CA GLN A 69 -7.31 9.92 18.97
C GLN A 69 -8.10 8.95 19.84
N ILE A 70 -8.03 7.63 19.59
CA ILE A 70 -8.56 6.60 20.50
C ILE A 70 -7.93 6.78 21.89
N HIS A 71 -6.60 6.89 21.96
CA HIS A 71 -5.90 7.09 23.23
C HIS A 71 -6.29 8.39 23.97
N ARG A 72 -6.80 9.38 23.24
CA ARG A 72 -7.31 10.65 23.78
C ARG A 72 -8.81 10.61 24.12
N GLY A 73 -9.50 9.50 23.87
CA GLY A 73 -10.94 9.35 24.01
C GLY A 73 -11.76 10.13 22.99
N LEU A 74 -11.14 10.67 21.93
CA LEU A 74 -11.81 11.45 20.90
C LEU A 74 -12.25 10.54 19.76
N ILE A 75 -13.39 9.87 19.95
CA ILE A 75 -13.89 8.86 19.00
C ILE A 75 -14.63 9.50 17.82
N GLN A 76 -15.52 10.46 18.09
CA GLN A 76 -16.41 11.07 17.10
C GLN A 76 -16.00 12.50 16.71
N GLY A 77 -16.59 12.99 15.61
CA GLY A 77 -16.37 14.34 15.08
C GLY A 77 -15.32 14.39 13.94
N PRO A 78 -15.15 15.55 13.29
CA PRO A 78 -14.31 15.69 12.08
C PRO A 78 -12.81 15.46 12.31
N ASN A 79 -12.37 15.46 13.58
CA ASN A 79 -11.01 15.15 14.02
C ASN A 79 -10.96 13.90 14.92
N GLY A 80 -12.07 13.17 15.05
CA GLY A 80 -12.18 11.96 15.86
C GLY A 80 -11.54 10.75 15.18
N ALA A 81 -11.34 9.69 15.96
CA ALA A 81 -10.73 8.45 15.48
C ALA A 81 -11.43 7.89 14.23
N ILE A 82 -12.77 7.88 14.19
CA ILE A 82 -13.56 7.36 13.06
C ILE A 82 -13.20 8.09 11.76
N ALA A 83 -13.25 9.43 11.77
CA ALA A 83 -12.94 10.24 10.59
C ALA A 83 -11.49 10.05 10.09
N HIS A 84 -10.56 9.68 10.98
CA HIS A 84 -9.18 9.40 10.60
C HIS A 84 -9.02 8.02 9.96
N PHE A 85 -9.74 7.00 10.43
CA PHE A 85 -9.75 5.67 9.81
C PHE A 85 -10.56 5.63 8.51
N GLU A 86 -11.60 6.44 8.38
CA GLU A 86 -12.30 6.64 7.09
C GLU A 86 -11.40 7.34 6.06
N ARG A 87 -10.52 8.25 6.52
CA ARG A 87 -9.56 8.97 5.65
C ARG A 87 -8.29 8.18 5.33
N SER A 88 -7.96 7.13 6.09
CA SER A 88 -6.88 6.20 5.71
C SER A 88 -7.26 5.31 4.54
N TRP A 89 -8.50 5.42 4.05
CA TRP A 89 -8.96 4.77 2.82
C TRP A 89 -8.12 5.18 1.62
N ASP A 90 -7.42 4.20 1.07
CA ASP A 90 -6.77 4.30 -0.23
C ASP A 90 -7.24 3.13 -1.09
N MET A 91 -7.80 3.40 -2.27
CA MET A 91 -8.35 2.35 -3.14
C MET A 91 -7.29 1.35 -3.63
N GLU A 92 -6.00 1.65 -3.49
CA GLU A 92 -4.92 0.82 -4.04
C GLU A 92 -4.23 -0.11 -3.02
N ASP A 93 -4.26 0.19 -1.71
CA ASP A 93 -3.58 -0.61 -0.66
C ASP A 93 -4.57 -1.36 0.25
N GLN A 94 -4.95 -2.57 -0.18
CA GLN A 94 -5.95 -3.42 0.48
C GLN A 94 -5.65 -3.75 1.95
N TRP A 95 -4.38 -3.77 2.36
CA TRP A 95 -3.98 -4.09 3.74
C TRP A 95 -4.24 -2.93 4.72
N ILE A 96 -4.01 -1.67 4.31
CA ILE A 96 -4.33 -0.48 5.12
C ILE A 96 -5.83 -0.39 5.31
N ASN A 97 -6.59 -0.71 4.26
CA ASN A 97 -8.04 -0.77 4.30
C ASN A 97 -8.55 -1.85 5.26
N SER A 98 -7.94 -3.03 5.24
CA SER A 98 -8.29 -4.13 6.15
C SER A 98 -8.09 -3.73 7.61
N MET A 99 -6.95 -3.13 7.96
CA MET A 99 -6.70 -2.64 9.31
C MET A 99 -7.62 -1.48 9.71
N SER A 100 -7.93 -0.58 8.77
CA SER A 100 -8.85 0.55 9.03
C SER A 100 -10.26 0.06 9.32
N TYR A 101 -10.77 -0.91 8.55
CA TYR A 101 -12.08 -1.52 8.82
C TYR A 101 -12.10 -2.32 10.11
N ALA A 102 -11.04 -3.06 10.42
CA ALA A 102 -10.92 -3.75 11.71
C ALA A 102 -11.04 -2.78 12.89
N ALA A 103 -10.32 -1.64 12.83
CA ALA A 103 -10.41 -0.59 13.85
C ALA A 103 -11.82 0.02 13.93
N LEU A 104 -12.46 0.31 12.78
CA LEU A 104 -13.83 0.83 12.74
C LEU A 104 -14.83 -0.16 13.35
N ILE A 105 -14.74 -1.46 13.04
CA ILE A 105 -15.60 -2.50 13.62
C ILE A 105 -15.50 -2.51 15.15
N LEU A 106 -14.27 -2.46 15.69
CA LEU A 106 -14.04 -2.43 17.14
C LEU A 106 -14.62 -1.16 17.78
N ILE A 107 -14.44 0.00 17.15
CA ILE A 107 -15.02 1.27 17.61
C ILE A 107 -16.55 1.20 17.60
N HIS A 108 -17.15 0.80 16.48
CA HIS A 108 -18.60 0.72 16.31
C HIS A 108 -19.23 -0.27 17.30
N ARG A 109 -18.59 -1.42 17.53
CA ARG A 109 -18.99 -2.38 18.57
C ARG A 109 -18.97 -1.76 19.96
N HIS A 110 -17.91 -1.01 20.29
CA HIS A 110 -17.78 -0.36 21.60
C HIS A 110 -18.86 0.71 21.84
N ILE A 111 -19.32 1.40 20.79
CA ILE A 111 -20.40 2.40 20.89
C ILE A 111 -21.80 1.83 20.62
N ASN A 112 -21.95 0.49 20.53
CA ASN A 112 -23.19 -0.22 20.17
C ASN A 112 -23.82 0.21 18.83
N ASN A 113 -23.00 0.67 17.88
CA ASN A 113 -23.46 0.97 16.53
C ASN A 113 -23.37 -0.28 15.63
N HIS A 114 -24.34 -1.18 15.77
CA HIS A 114 -24.35 -2.45 15.04
C HIS A 114 -24.64 -2.33 13.54
N GLU A 115 -25.08 -1.17 13.05
CA GLU A 115 -25.36 -0.94 11.64
C GLU A 115 -24.04 -0.77 10.87
N GLU A 116 -23.27 0.28 11.18
CA GLU A 116 -21.93 0.46 10.61
C GLU A 116 -20.95 -0.67 10.97
N GLU A 117 -21.09 -1.33 12.12
CA GLU A 117 -20.29 -2.52 12.45
C GLU A 117 -20.44 -3.60 11.36
N LYS A 118 -21.67 -3.85 10.91
CA LYS A 118 -21.96 -4.85 9.88
C LYS A 118 -21.48 -4.42 8.51
N GLU A 119 -21.64 -3.14 8.16
CA GLU A 119 -21.13 -2.62 6.90
C GLU A 119 -19.61 -2.76 6.81
N CYS A 120 -18.89 -2.35 7.85
CA CYS A 120 -17.44 -2.51 7.91
C CYS A 120 -17.01 -3.99 7.89
N LEU A 121 -17.78 -4.88 8.53
CA LEU A 121 -17.54 -6.34 8.46
C LEU A 121 -17.66 -6.88 7.03
N VAL A 122 -18.68 -6.44 6.28
CA VAL A 122 -18.86 -6.85 4.87
C VAL A 122 -17.68 -6.40 4.01
N GLU A 123 -17.19 -5.17 4.22
CA GLU A 123 -16.03 -4.69 3.47
C GLU A 123 -14.72 -5.39 3.89
N LEU A 124 -14.54 -5.71 5.17
CA LEU A 124 -13.40 -6.49 5.64
C LEU A 124 -13.38 -7.90 5.04
N GLU A 125 -14.53 -8.57 4.99
CA GLU A 125 -14.68 -9.89 4.35
C GLU A 125 -14.26 -9.86 2.87
N LYS A 126 -14.62 -8.81 2.12
CA LYS A 126 -14.18 -8.64 0.72
C LYS A 126 -12.66 -8.48 0.59
N LEU A 127 -11.99 -7.99 1.62
CA LEU A 127 -10.54 -7.82 1.66
C LEU A 127 -9.80 -9.05 2.18
N GLY A 128 -10.52 -10.17 2.41
CA GLY A 128 -9.93 -11.38 2.97
C GLY A 128 -9.98 -11.42 4.49
N GLY A 129 -11.03 -10.87 5.10
CA GLY A 129 -11.42 -11.16 6.48
C GLY A 129 -10.44 -10.68 7.56
N TRP A 130 -10.60 -11.22 8.76
CA TRP A 130 -9.73 -10.89 9.90
C TRP A 130 -8.33 -11.48 9.76
N GLU A 131 -8.15 -12.50 8.92
CA GLU A 131 -6.87 -13.14 8.65
C GLU A 131 -5.86 -12.24 7.92
N THR A 132 -6.32 -11.16 7.28
CA THR A 132 -5.44 -10.15 6.67
C THR A 132 -5.06 -9.02 7.62
N VAL A 133 -5.69 -8.95 8.80
CA VAL A 133 -5.38 -7.98 9.84
C VAL A 133 -4.17 -8.50 10.63
N ASP A 134 -3.17 -7.64 10.83
CA ASP A 134 -2.01 -8.00 11.65
C ASP A 134 -2.46 -8.29 13.08
N SER A 135 -2.14 -9.48 13.59
CA SER A 135 -2.45 -9.91 14.96
C SER A 135 -1.95 -8.94 16.03
N SER A 136 -0.89 -8.16 15.75
CA SER A 136 -0.39 -7.16 16.69
C SER A 136 -1.40 -6.03 16.99
N TRP A 137 -2.49 -5.92 16.24
CA TRP A 137 -3.56 -4.94 16.44
C TRP A 137 -4.75 -5.48 17.25
N ILE A 138 -4.87 -6.80 17.41
CA ILE A 138 -6.01 -7.46 18.05
C ILE A 138 -5.69 -7.81 19.52
N ASP A 139 -4.40 -7.93 19.85
CA ASP A 139 -3.89 -8.44 21.13
C ASP A 139 -3.36 -7.36 22.12
N GLU A 140 -3.58 -6.06 21.88
CA GLU A 140 -3.33 -4.96 22.86
C GLU A 140 -4.63 -4.46 23.51
#